data_AF-A0A2K8M1W1-F1
#
_entry.id   AF-A0A2K8M1W1-F1
#
_cell.length_a   1.000
_cell.length_b   1.000
_cell.length_c   1.000
_cell.angle_alpha   90.00
_cell.angle_beta   90.00
_cell.angle_gamma   90.00
#
_symmetry.space_group_name_H-M   'P 1'
#
loop_
_entity.id
_entity.type
_entity.pdbx_description
1 polymer ?
#
loop_
_entity_poly.entity_id
_entity_poly.type
_entity_poly.pdbx_seq_one_letter_code
_entity_poly.pdbx_strand_id
1 'polypeptide(L)'
;MNLSGYMRTSAISAAIAVVTLGGSTIAAAAQPPAWTLSVSPSTGLAAEQTVTVNAWGLAANQQILLLECPTEDGSCYVLGYPTADANGAISTTVTVYRQMSFDDRAYDCKTLSGGCSVLGSDFSTNSDLVKVPLSFQ
;
A
#
# COMPACT_ATOMS: atom_id res chain seq x y z
N MET A 1 -69.55 -57.76 21.31
CA MET A 1 -69.86 -56.70 20.32
C MET A 1 -68.56 -56.04 19.88
N ASN A 2 -68.45 -55.80 18.58
CA ASN A 2 -67.34 -55.20 17.87
C ASN A 2 -67.20 -53.69 18.23
N LEU A 3 -65.98 -53.14 18.30
CA LEU A 3 -65.69 -51.71 18.12
C LEU A 3 -64.20 -51.49 17.82
N SER A 4 -63.93 -51.16 16.54
CA SER A 4 -62.97 -50.18 16.01
C SER A 4 -61.86 -49.68 16.95
N GLY A 5 -60.56 -49.84 16.68
CA GLY A 5 -59.87 -49.43 15.45
C GLY A 5 -59.28 -48.03 15.65
N TYR A 6 -57.96 -47.89 15.83
CA TYR A 6 -57.27 -46.60 15.73
C TYR A 6 -55.81 -46.77 15.24
N MET A 7 -55.63 -46.36 13.99
CA MET A 7 -54.52 -45.60 13.39
C MET A 7 -53.08 -46.13 13.53
N ARG A 8 -52.56 -46.54 12.37
CA ARG A 8 -51.14 -46.66 12.05
C ARG A 8 -50.48 -45.28 12.18
N THR A 9 -49.53 -45.13 13.08
CA THR A 9 -48.75 -43.89 13.26
C THR A 9 -47.77 -43.73 12.09
N SER A 10 -48.13 -42.89 11.11
CA SER A 10 -47.21 -42.45 10.06
C SER A 10 -46.24 -41.41 10.63
N ALA A 11 -44.94 -41.71 10.66
CA ALA A 11 -43.90 -40.74 10.97
C ALA A 11 -43.78 -39.74 9.80
N ILE A 12 -44.17 -38.49 10.05
CA ILE A 12 -43.94 -37.38 9.12
C ILE A 12 -42.52 -36.86 9.39
N SER A 13 -41.54 -37.35 8.64
CA SER A 13 -40.19 -36.79 8.63
C SER A 13 -40.19 -35.51 7.80
N ALA A 14 -40.34 -34.35 8.44
CA ALA A 14 -40.11 -33.06 7.82
C ALA A 14 -38.59 -32.81 7.73
N ALA A 15 -38.00 -33.00 6.55
CA ALA A 15 -36.63 -32.59 6.28
C ALA A 15 -36.59 -31.06 6.15
N ILE A 16 -36.02 -30.38 7.15
CA ILE A 16 -35.72 -28.95 7.09
C ILE A 16 -34.50 -28.77 6.19
N ALA A 17 -34.71 -28.28 4.97
CA ALA A 17 -33.62 -27.87 4.09
C ALA A 17 -33.00 -26.58 4.62
N VAL A 18 -31.80 -26.67 5.20
CA VAL A 18 -31.01 -25.50 5.60
C VAL A 18 -30.46 -24.88 4.32
N VAL A 19 -31.05 -23.77 3.88
CA VAL A 19 -30.52 -22.96 2.78
C VAL A 19 -29.32 -22.19 3.33
N THR A 20 -28.11 -22.68 3.05
CA THR A 20 -26.88 -21.93 3.30
C THR A 20 -26.79 -20.79 2.30
N LEU A 21 -26.98 -19.56 2.76
CA LEU A 21 -26.64 -18.36 1.99
C LEU A 21 -25.12 -18.33 1.82
N GLY A 22 -24.63 -18.77 0.66
CA GLY A 22 -23.23 -18.60 0.26
C GLY A 22 -22.94 -17.11 0.10
N GLY A 23 -22.38 -16.49 1.13
CA GLY A 23 -21.90 -15.11 1.07
C GLY A 23 -20.65 -15.05 0.20
N SER A 24 -20.78 -14.56 -1.04
CA SER A 24 -19.65 -14.21 -1.88
C SER A 24 -18.98 -12.95 -1.32
N THR A 25 -17.79 -13.10 -0.73
CA THR A 25 -16.95 -11.94 -0.40
C THR A 25 -16.39 -11.37 -1.70
N ILE A 26 -16.95 -10.23 -2.15
CA ILE A 26 -16.34 -9.44 -3.22
C ILE A 26 -15.08 -8.80 -2.63
N ALA A 27 -13.91 -9.31 -3.01
CA ALA A 27 -12.65 -8.62 -2.74
C ALA A 27 -12.67 -7.29 -3.50
N ALA A 28 -12.70 -6.16 -2.79
CA ALA A 28 -12.52 -4.86 -3.40
C ALA A 28 -11.08 -4.79 -3.95
N ALA A 29 -10.93 -4.71 -5.27
CA ALA A 29 -9.64 -4.48 -5.88
C ALA A 29 -9.14 -3.09 -5.49
N ALA A 30 -7.93 -2.99 -4.96
CA ALA A 30 -7.29 -1.69 -4.74
C ALA A 30 -7.13 -0.99 -6.10
N GLN A 31 -7.68 0.21 -6.23
CA GLN A 31 -7.50 1.02 -7.43
C GLN A 31 -6.02 1.43 -7.51
N PRO A 32 -5.38 1.37 -8.71
CA PRO A 32 -4.06 1.93 -8.88
C PRO A 32 -4.01 3.41 -8.47
N PRO A 33 -2.85 3.91 -8.00
CA PRO A 33 -2.68 5.33 -7.72
C PRO A 33 -2.98 6.17 -8.98
N ALA A 34 -3.59 7.33 -8.79
CA ALA A 34 -3.96 8.24 -9.89
C ALA A 34 -2.75 8.90 -10.58
N TRP A 35 -1.57 8.81 -9.98
CA TRP A 35 -0.34 9.49 -10.39
C TRP A 35 0.86 8.54 -10.27
N THR A 36 1.98 8.93 -10.84
CA THR A 36 3.20 8.11 -10.90
C THR A 36 4.38 8.80 -10.26
N LEU A 37 5.33 8.02 -9.74
CA LEU A 37 6.58 8.47 -9.13
C LEU A 37 7.74 7.67 -9.74
N SER A 38 8.87 8.32 -9.96
CA SER A 38 10.10 7.68 -10.42
C SER A 38 11.32 8.32 -9.76
N VAL A 39 12.37 7.53 -9.57
CA VAL A 39 13.65 7.95 -8.98
C VAL A 39 14.77 7.53 -9.92
N SER A 40 15.70 8.44 -10.22
CA SER A 40 16.83 8.19 -11.12
C SER A 40 18.14 8.80 -10.60
N PRO A 41 19.20 8.00 -10.43
CA PRO A 41 19.18 6.53 -10.43
C PRO A 41 18.39 5.99 -9.23
N SER A 42 17.83 4.78 -9.34
CA SER A 42 17.19 4.05 -8.22
C SER A 42 17.97 2.80 -7.80
N THR A 43 18.98 2.41 -8.56
CA THR A 43 19.79 1.23 -8.31
C THR A 43 21.26 1.55 -8.40
N GLY A 44 22.08 0.71 -7.76
CA GLY A 44 23.52 0.91 -7.69
C GLY A 44 23.91 2.19 -6.94
N LEU A 45 23.10 2.58 -5.96
CA LEU A 45 23.27 3.82 -5.22
C LEU A 45 24.43 3.76 -4.24
N ALA A 46 25.22 4.83 -4.17
CA ALA A 46 26.12 5.07 -3.05
C ALA A 46 25.34 5.50 -1.81
N ALA A 47 25.97 5.39 -0.63
CA ALA A 47 25.42 6.02 0.58
C ALA A 47 25.33 7.55 0.38
N GLU A 48 24.22 8.16 0.79
CA GLU A 48 23.99 9.61 0.71
C GLU A 48 24.04 10.16 -0.72
N GLN A 49 23.60 9.37 -1.68
CA GLN A 49 23.57 9.79 -3.08
C GLN A 49 22.40 10.75 -3.34
N THR A 50 22.67 11.84 -4.06
CA THR A 50 21.61 12.68 -4.62
C THR A 50 21.00 12.02 -5.86
N VAL A 51 19.67 11.92 -5.88
CA VAL A 51 18.86 11.34 -6.95
C VAL A 51 17.84 12.36 -7.46
N THR A 52 17.40 12.19 -8.70
CA THR A 52 16.29 12.95 -9.27
C THR A 52 14.99 12.19 -9.05
N VAL A 53 13.97 12.88 -8.54
CA VAL A 53 12.63 12.37 -8.34
C VAL A 53 11.69 13.09 -9.29
N ASN A 54 10.93 12.33 -10.08
CA ASN A 54 9.90 12.88 -10.94
C ASN A 54 8.53 12.29 -10.60
N ALA A 55 7.49 13.12 -10.60
CA ALA A 55 6.11 12.69 -10.46
C ALA A 55 5.23 13.30 -11.56
N TRP A 56 4.19 12.58 -11.98
CA TRP A 56 3.28 12.97 -13.05
C TRP A 56 1.85 12.51 -12.78
N GLY A 57 0.87 13.26 -13.30
CA GLY A 57 -0.56 12.96 -13.14
C GLY A 57 -1.17 13.56 -11.86
N LEU A 58 -0.45 14.45 -11.19
CA LEU A 58 -0.93 15.20 -10.04
C LEU A 58 -1.87 16.32 -10.51
N ALA A 59 -2.73 16.82 -9.61
CA ALA A 59 -3.41 18.09 -9.84
C ALA A 59 -2.39 19.25 -9.82
N ALA A 60 -2.66 20.30 -10.58
CA ALA A 60 -1.82 21.50 -10.58
C ALA A 60 -1.75 22.12 -9.17
N ASN A 61 -0.55 22.49 -8.73
CA ASN A 61 -0.25 22.98 -7.38
C ASN A 61 -0.53 21.98 -6.24
N GLN A 62 -0.76 20.70 -6.53
CA GLN A 62 -0.85 19.67 -5.50
C GLN A 62 0.51 19.49 -4.83
N GLN A 63 0.54 19.49 -3.49
CA GLN A 63 1.73 19.20 -2.71
C GLN A 63 1.74 17.74 -2.28
N ILE A 64 2.89 17.09 -2.40
CA ILE A 64 3.09 15.71 -1.92
C ILE A 64 4.07 15.70 -0.76
N LEU A 65 3.94 14.71 0.13
CA LEU A 65 4.97 14.33 1.08
C LEU A 65 5.88 13.29 0.43
N LEU A 66 7.19 13.53 0.43
CA LEU A 66 8.18 12.61 -0.10
C LEU A 66 9.02 12.02 1.06
N LEU A 67 9.08 10.70 1.13
CA LEU A 67 9.69 9.93 2.22
C LEU A 67 10.72 8.94 1.69
N GLU A 68 11.73 8.63 2.50
CA GLU A 68 12.52 7.41 2.37
C GLU A 68 12.22 6.51 3.56
N CYS A 69 11.85 5.26 3.30
CA CYS A 69 11.49 4.30 4.34
C CYS A 69 12.29 2.98 4.15
N PRO A 70 12.87 2.42 5.22
CA PRO A 70 13.41 1.06 5.21
C PRO A 70 12.31 0.00 5.35
N THR A 71 11.19 0.35 5.99
CA THR A 71 10.08 -0.55 6.30
C THR A 71 8.75 0.18 6.15
N GLU A 72 7.65 -0.58 6.03
CA GLU A 72 6.27 -0.05 5.94
C GLU A 72 5.66 0.26 7.33
N ASP A 73 6.47 0.27 8.39
CA ASP A 73 6.02 0.51 9.77
C ASP A 73 5.91 2.00 10.14
N GLY A 74 6.17 2.88 9.18
CA GLY A 74 6.11 4.34 9.34
C GLY A 74 7.43 5.01 9.75
N SER A 75 8.50 4.23 9.96
CA SER A 75 9.82 4.76 10.25
C SER A 75 10.46 5.33 8.98
N CYS A 76 10.27 6.62 8.71
CA CYS A 76 10.74 7.22 7.45
C CYS A 76 11.46 8.55 7.65
N TYR A 77 12.45 8.85 6.81
CA TYR A 77 13.01 10.18 6.67
C TYR A 77 12.15 11.02 5.74
N VAL A 78 11.90 12.27 6.12
CA VAL A 78 11.28 13.25 5.23
C VAL A 78 12.32 13.78 4.26
N LEU A 79 12.10 13.53 2.97
CA LEU A 79 12.96 14.03 1.89
C LEU A 79 12.51 15.41 1.40
N GLY A 80 11.23 15.74 1.52
CA GLY A 80 10.70 17.06 1.20
C GLY A 80 9.20 17.09 0.96
N TYR A 81 8.72 18.28 0.56
CA TYR A 81 7.31 18.56 0.28
C TYR A 81 7.14 19.26 -1.08
N PRO A 82 7.54 18.63 -2.20
CA PRO A 82 7.48 19.28 -3.50
C PRO A 82 6.03 19.53 -3.94
N THR A 83 5.85 20.61 -4.70
CA THR A 83 4.57 21.02 -5.26
C THR A 83 4.58 20.84 -6.76
N ALA A 84 3.52 20.24 -7.30
CA ALA A 84 3.35 20.06 -8.74
C ALA A 84 3.20 21.40 -9.46
N ASP A 85 3.80 21.48 -10.65
CA ASP A 85 3.65 22.62 -11.54
C ASP A 85 2.24 22.73 -12.14
N ALA A 86 2.05 23.69 -13.04
CA ALA A 86 0.77 23.91 -13.72
C ALA A 86 0.31 22.71 -14.59
N ASN A 87 1.22 21.80 -14.93
CA ASN A 87 0.95 20.61 -15.73
C ASN A 87 0.77 19.35 -14.86
N GLY A 88 0.79 19.47 -13.53
CA GLY A 88 0.68 18.31 -12.64
C GLY A 88 1.98 17.49 -12.55
N ALA A 89 3.12 18.13 -12.77
CA ALA A 89 4.44 17.49 -12.76
C ALA A 89 5.32 17.98 -11.62
N ILE A 90 6.14 17.09 -11.07
CA ILE A 90 7.22 17.41 -10.14
C ILE A 90 8.52 16.92 -10.74
N SER A 91 9.58 17.73 -10.65
CA SER A 91 10.96 17.32 -10.84
C SER A 91 11.83 17.99 -9.78
N THR A 92 12.39 17.19 -8.88
CA THR A 92 13.20 17.67 -7.76
C THR A 92 14.36 16.73 -7.49
N THR A 93 15.38 17.20 -6.78
CA THR A 93 16.47 16.36 -6.27
C THR A 93 16.34 16.14 -4.77
N VAL A 94 16.74 14.96 -4.32
CA VAL A 94 16.78 14.58 -2.90
C VAL A 94 18.00 13.72 -2.63
N THR A 95 18.44 13.67 -1.37
CA THR A 95 19.51 12.77 -0.92
C THR A 95 18.89 11.53 -0.29
N VAL A 96 19.31 10.34 -0.73
CA VAL A 96 18.84 9.05 -0.19
C VAL A 96 19.93 8.37 0.64
N TYR A 97 19.53 7.63 1.67
CA TYR A 97 20.40 7.15 2.73
C TYR A 97 20.44 5.63 2.79
N ARG A 98 21.63 5.04 2.63
CA ARG A 98 21.80 3.59 2.80
C ARG A 98 21.62 3.15 4.25
N GLN A 99 22.12 3.95 5.19
CA GLN A 99 22.04 3.63 6.62
C GLN A 99 21.08 4.59 7.28
N MET A 100 20.07 4.04 7.92
CA MET A 100 19.02 4.79 8.59
C MET A 100 18.91 4.32 10.03
N SER A 101 18.47 5.20 10.92
CA SER A 101 18.28 4.85 12.32
C SER A 101 17.05 5.54 12.88
N PHE A 102 16.22 4.75 13.53
CA PHE A 102 14.98 5.19 14.17
C PHE A 102 14.94 4.57 15.56
N ASP A 103 14.85 5.42 16.58
CA ASP A 103 14.99 5.01 17.98
C ASP A 103 16.24 4.14 18.19
N ASP A 104 16.07 2.93 18.74
CA ASP A 104 17.15 1.98 19.00
C ASP A 104 17.40 0.98 17.84
N ARG A 105 16.85 1.24 16.64
CA ARG A 105 16.98 0.35 15.47
C ARG A 105 17.81 0.99 14.37
N ALA A 106 18.78 0.23 13.88
CA ALA A 106 19.57 0.58 12.70
C ALA A 106 19.18 -0.28 11.51
N TYR A 107 19.06 0.35 10.34
CA TYR A 107 18.71 -0.28 9.07
C TYR A 107 19.84 -0.06 8.07
N ASP A 108 20.28 -1.13 7.40
CA ASP A 108 21.15 -1.04 6.23
C ASP A 108 20.36 -1.47 4.99
N CYS A 109 19.95 -0.49 4.20
CA CYS A 109 19.17 -0.63 2.98
C CYS A 109 19.80 -1.54 1.92
N LYS A 110 21.11 -1.80 1.99
CA LYS A 110 21.77 -2.77 1.10
C LYS A 110 21.44 -4.21 1.49
N THR A 111 21.44 -4.50 2.78
CA THR A 111 21.28 -5.87 3.29
C THR A 111 19.86 -6.17 3.76
N LEU A 112 19.03 -5.15 3.92
CA LEU A 112 17.63 -5.29 4.29
C LEU A 112 16.86 -6.01 3.18
N SER A 113 16.09 -7.03 3.56
CA SER A 113 15.23 -7.74 2.62
C SER A 113 14.19 -6.79 2.04
N GLY A 114 14.17 -6.63 0.72
CA GLY A 114 13.31 -5.66 0.02
C GLY A 114 13.92 -4.28 -0.19
N GLY A 115 15.10 -4.02 0.39
CA GLY A 115 15.76 -2.71 0.31
C GLY A 115 14.98 -1.59 1.00
N CYS A 116 15.45 -0.36 0.83
CA CYS A 116 14.68 0.84 1.18
C CYS A 116 13.88 1.33 -0.02
N SER A 117 12.99 2.30 0.19
CA SER A 117 12.15 2.84 -0.88
C SER A 117 11.86 4.31 -0.69
N VAL A 118 11.71 5.01 -1.81
CA VAL A 118 11.09 6.34 -1.83
C VAL A 118 9.58 6.17 -1.96
N LEU A 119 8.84 6.82 -1.07
CA LEU A 119 7.38 6.87 -1.12
C LEU A 119 6.95 8.31 -1.34
N GLY A 120 5.89 8.50 -2.13
CA GLY A 120 5.16 9.76 -2.15
C GLY A 120 3.69 9.54 -1.82
N SER A 121 3.11 10.49 -1.08
CA SER A 121 1.68 10.55 -0.76
C SER A 121 1.16 11.96 -0.95
N ASP A 122 -0.15 12.12 -1.13
CA ASP A 122 -0.76 13.44 -1.03
C ASP A 122 -0.51 14.03 0.37
N PHE A 123 -0.04 15.27 0.45
CA PHE A 123 0.31 15.90 1.74
C PHE A 123 -0.93 16.24 2.59
N SER A 124 -2.06 16.53 1.95
CA SER A 124 -3.28 16.98 2.62
C SER A 124 -4.11 15.82 3.17
N THR A 125 -4.18 14.72 2.43
CA THR A 125 -4.98 13.54 2.80
C THR A 125 -4.15 12.38 3.34
N ASN A 126 -2.82 12.40 3.13
CA ASN A 126 -1.95 11.24 3.32
C ASN A 126 -2.44 9.99 2.57
N SER A 127 -3.17 10.19 1.45
CA SER A 127 -3.66 9.11 0.58
C SER A 127 -2.76 8.88 -0.63
N ASP A 128 -3.06 7.82 -1.38
CA ASP A 128 -2.45 7.50 -2.68
C ASP A 128 -0.93 7.37 -2.63
N LEU A 129 -0.48 6.34 -1.91
CA LEU A 129 0.93 5.98 -1.78
C LEU A 129 1.47 5.38 -3.08
N VAL A 130 2.50 6.02 -3.64
CA VAL A 130 3.30 5.48 -4.75
C VAL A 130 4.70 5.19 -4.23
N LYS A 131 5.18 3.96 -4.45
CA LYS A 131 6.45 3.45 -3.93
C LYS A 131 7.44 3.16 -5.05
N VAL A 132 8.68 3.59 -4.88
CA VAL A 132 9.81 3.29 -5.76
C VAL A 132 10.92 2.61 -4.96
N PRO A 133 11.24 1.33 -5.24
CA PRO A 133 12.31 0.63 -4.54
C PRO A 133 13.69 1.20 -4.88
N LEU A 134 14.57 1.23 -3.88
CA LEU A 134 15.97 1.62 -4.00
C LEU A 134 16.90 0.42 -3.80
N SER A 135 18.00 0.39 -4.54
CA SER A 135 19.06 -0.61 -4.36
C SER A 135 20.44 0.07 -4.24
N PHE A 136 21.14 -0.23 -3.16
CA PHE A 136 22.44 0.35 -2.81
C PHE A 136 23.60 -0.63 -3.05
N GLN A 137 24.79 -0.08 -3.28
CA GLN A 137 26.08 -0.80 -3.41
C GLN A 137 26.78 -1.00 -2.07
#